data_AF-A0A8S3SUZ8-F1
#
_entry.id   AF-A0A8S3SUZ8-F1
#
_cell.length_a   1.000
_cell.length_b   1.000
_cell.length_c   1.000
_cell.angle_alpha   90.00
_cell.angle_beta   90.00
_cell.angle_gamma   90.00
#
_symmetry.space_group_name_H-M   'P 1'
#
loop_
_entity.id
_entity.type
_entity.pdbx_description
1 polymer ?
#
loop_
_entity_poly.entity_id
_entity_poly.type
_entity_poly.pdbx_seq_one_letter_code
_entity_poly.pdbx_strand_id
1 'polypeptide(L)'
;MDTVIKSQYGLNWMDIEEILSEADYYKYFTESEFNPRKRRSAFNLRPGKPSSSHSCCHVREVPKDLRSKNFMKPNGLDQFYQKYTEAYGIPVIGSDQVSDNALRRACYVVRFMFADNKDVRTSYYKRYGRVAVIGASEGTTDIPEHRWLPKRLNERTRGLGATDYAPVCTAGEENASCFCKDKYFLEDIFVHEIAHGAHLLGAKYAIAGWNKRLIKQFEAAKRKGLWKRTYAMSSSAEYFAEGVQSYFNVNTHLDKTDGVHGPISNQKRLQEYDPELYNLIHEVFPCKNTFLKRCESTRGKELEQDIKMNCKASTDKEITKNSLPDVNFKYGILRLGDRSSCIGVKCFILNNSENCSVNKYCKDDNKMCMIWASKGECAKNPFYMVYNCQKSCRVCDGSITDVDEAVKYVDEQSFDVPAI
;
A
#
# COMPACT_ATOMS: atom_id res chain seq x y z
N MET A 1 27.48 13.23 -12.01
CA MET A 1 26.03 12.97 -11.87
C MET A 1 25.35 13.00 -13.24
N ASP A 2 25.66 14.02 -14.06
CA ASP A 2 25.10 14.23 -15.40
C ASP A 2 25.28 13.05 -16.39
N THR A 3 26.44 12.39 -16.39
CA THR A 3 26.74 11.28 -17.33
C THR A 3 26.01 9.97 -17.01
N VAL A 4 25.76 9.66 -15.74
CA VAL A 4 25.04 8.43 -15.33
C VAL A 4 23.55 8.56 -15.65
N ILE A 5 22.97 9.72 -15.38
CA ILE A 5 21.55 9.96 -15.66
C ILE A 5 21.28 10.02 -17.16
N LYS A 6 22.16 10.68 -17.92
CA LYS A 6 22.08 10.70 -19.38
C LYS A 6 22.30 9.33 -20.02
N SER A 7 23.24 8.54 -19.51
CA SER A 7 23.49 7.18 -20.05
C SER A 7 22.45 6.15 -19.62
N GLN A 8 21.90 6.26 -18.40
CA GLN A 8 20.92 5.31 -17.86
C GLN A 8 19.48 5.63 -18.26
N TYR A 9 19.14 6.92 -18.34
CA TYR A 9 17.76 7.38 -18.53
C TYR A 9 17.58 8.22 -19.81
N GLY A 10 18.66 8.60 -20.50
CA GLY A 10 18.58 9.44 -21.69
C GLY A 10 18.12 10.87 -21.39
N LEU A 11 18.31 11.35 -20.17
CA LEU A 11 17.85 12.66 -19.68
C LEU A 11 19.02 13.64 -19.64
N ASN A 12 18.77 14.90 -20.02
CA ASN A 12 19.71 15.98 -19.73
C ASN A 12 19.34 16.63 -18.38
N TRP A 13 20.30 17.28 -17.70
CA TRP A 13 20.09 17.92 -16.40
C TRP A 13 18.88 18.87 -16.34
N MET A 14 18.66 19.67 -17.39
CA MET A 14 17.52 20.60 -17.46
C MET A 14 16.16 19.90 -17.35
N ASP A 15 16.02 18.70 -17.95
CA ASP A 15 14.77 17.93 -17.90
C ASP A 15 14.42 17.48 -16.46
N ILE A 16 15.42 17.35 -15.60
CA ILE A 16 15.28 16.85 -14.22
C ILE A 16 14.86 17.98 -13.28
N GLU A 17 15.38 19.20 -13.51
CA GLU A 17 15.01 20.37 -12.71
C GLU A 17 13.54 20.77 -12.87
N GLU A 18 12.89 20.34 -13.96
CA GLU A 18 11.45 20.52 -14.20
C GLU A 18 10.57 19.57 -13.38
N ILE A 19 11.13 18.50 -12.78
CA ILE A 19 10.40 17.62 -11.87
C ILE A 19 10.27 18.32 -10.51
N LEU A 20 9.19 19.10 -10.35
CA LEU A 20 8.91 19.87 -9.13
C LEU A 20 8.01 19.12 -8.15
N SER A 21 7.23 18.15 -8.66
CA SER A 21 6.22 17.38 -7.93
C SER A 21 6.16 15.94 -8.43
N GLU A 22 5.40 15.10 -7.71
CA GLU A 22 5.09 13.74 -8.14
C GLU A 22 4.28 13.70 -9.45
N ALA A 23 3.27 14.56 -9.59
CA ALA A 23 2.54 14.68 -10.85
C ALA A 23 3.46 15.03 -12.03
N ASP A 24 4.47 15.90 -11.83
CA ASP A 24 5.47 16.21 -12.88
C ASP A 24 6.34 15.01 -13.21
N TYR A 25 6.72 14.22 -12.19
CA TYR A 25 7.43 12.94 -12.39
C TYR A 25 6.62 12.02 -13.31
N TYR A 26 5.33 11.81 -13.03
CA TYR A 26 4.52 10.97 -13.92
C TYR A 26 4.30 11.61 -15.27
N LYS A 27 3.97 12.89 -15.39
CA LYS A 27 3.82 13.55 -16.70
C LYS A 27 5.06 13.34 -17.58
N TYR A 28 6.23 13.46 -16.98
CA TYR A 28 7.49 13.23 -17.67
C TYR A 28 7.61 11.79 -18.19
N PHE A 29 7.28 10.79 -17.37
CA PHE A 29 7.44 9.36 -17.72
C PHE A 29 6.23 8.71 -18.41
N THR A 30 5.04 9.31 -18.32
CA THR A 30 3.75 8.75 -18.78
C THR A 30 3.08 9.60 -19.85
N GLU A 31 3.21 10.93 -19.80
CA GLU A 31 2.55 11.85 -20.75
C GLU A 31 3.50 12.32 -21.87
N SER A 32 4.81 12.06 -21.78
CA SER A 32 5.75 12.13 -22.91
C SER A 32 5.63 10.94 -23.89
N GLU A 33 4.52 10.19 -23.85
CA GLU A 33 4.21 8.99 -24.65
C GLU A 33 4.11 9.20 -26.18
N PHE A 34 4.64 10.31 -26.72
CA PHE A 34 4.89 10.51 -28.14
C PHE A 34 6.33 10.92 -28.49
N ASN A 35 7.33 10.48 -27.71
CA ASN A 35 8.66 10.32 -28.29
C ASN A 35 8.79 8.90 -28.91
N PRO A 36 8.58 8.72 -30.23
CA PRO A 36 8.74 7.42 -30.89
C PRO A 36 10.13 6.80 -30.72
N ARG A 37 11.13 7.55 -30.22
CA ARG A 37 12.47 7.04 -29.87
C ARG A 37 12.55 6.35 -28.50
N LYS A 38 11.55 6.47 -27.62
CA LYS A 38 11.53 5.90 -26.24
C LYS A 38 10.59 4.68 -26.09
N ARG A 39 10.36 3.92 -27.18
CA ARG A 39 9.24 2.95 -27.33
C ARG A 39 9.41 1.57 -26.69
N ARG A 40 10.46 1.29 -25.92
CA ARG A 40 10.65 -0.02 -25.28
C ARG A 40 11.07 0.18 -23.84
N SER A 41 10.62 -0.72 -22.95
CA SER A 41 11.28 -0.89 -21.65
C SER A 41 12.78 -0.87 -21.88
N ALA A 42 13.52 -0.06 -21.10
CA ALA A 42 14.96 0.08 -21.25
C ALA A 42 15.71 -1.26 -21.06
N PHE A 43 15.01 -2.29 -20.56
CA PHE A 43 15.59 -3.56 -20.19
C PHE A 43 14.86 -4.76 -20.83
N ASN A 44 15.60 -5.84 -21.06
CA ASN A 44 15.02 -7.16 -21.33
C ASN A 44 14.18 -7.63 -20.14
N LEU A 45 13.19 -8.50 -20.35
CA LEU A 45 12.32 -8.97 -19.26
C LEU A 45 13.08 -9.81 -18.21
N ARG A 46 12.69 -9.66 -16.94
CA ARG A 46 13.20 -10.44 -15.81
C ARG A 46 13.01 -11.95 -16.08
N PRO A 47 14.03 -12.80 -15.84
CA PRO A 47 13.86 -14.24 -15.94
C PRO A 47 12.86 -14.78 -14.89
N GLY A 48 12.34 -15.98 -15.09
CA GLY A 48 11.39 -16.61 -14.16
C GLY A 48 9.92 -16.23 -14.38
N LYS A 49 9.07 -16.50 -13.39
CA LYS A 49 7.63 -16.17 -13.39
C LYS A 49 7.21 -15.80 -11.97
N PRO A 50 6.18 -14.97 -11.76
CA PRO A 50 5.66 -14.73 -10.42
C PRO A 50 5.20 -16.04 -9.78
N SER A 51 5.43 -16.20 -8.48
CA SER A 51 4.87 -17.31 -7.71
C SER A 51 3.39 -17.06 -7.39
N SER A 52 2.73 -18.04 -6.77
CA SER A 52 1.41 -17.88 -6.15
C SER A 52 1.49 -17.73 -4.63
N SER A 53 2.69 -17.66 -4.07
CA SER A 53 2.96 -17.61 -2.62
C SER A 53 3.41 -16.21 -2.20
N HIS A 54 3.59 -16.03 -0.90
CA HIS A 54 4.24 -14.86 -0.32
C HIS A 54 5.04 -15.26 0.91
N SER A 55 5.97 -14.40 1.33
CA SER A 55 6.70 -14.54 2.58
C SER A 55 6.45 -13.39 3.55
N CYS A 56 5.35 -12.66 3.41
CA CYS A 56 5.10 -11.40 4.13
C CYS A 56 5.34 -11.44 5.65
N CYS A 57 5.17 -12.57 6.35
CA CYS A 57 5.47 -12.66 7.78
C CYS A 57 6.98 -12.64 8.11
N HIS A 58 7.82 -12.98 7.15
CA HIS A 58 9.25 -13.22 7.32
C HIS A 58 10.08 -12.14 6.63
N VAL A 59 10.59 -11.20 7.44
CA VAL A 59 11.59 -10.21 7.03
C VAL A 59 12.97 -10.82 7.25
N ARG A 60 13.82 -10.74 6.23
CA ARG A 60 15.15 -11.38 6.19
C ARG A 60 16.13 -10.51 5.40
N GLU A 61 17.38 -10.94 5.34
CA GLU A 61 18.38 -10.31 4.47
C GLU A 61 18.01 -10.41 2.99
N VAL A 62 18.44 -9.43 2.20
CA VAL A 62 18.23 -9.42 0.75
C VAL A 62 18.96 -10.61 0.10
N PRO A 63 18.24 -11.47 -0.66
CA PRO A 63 18.86 -12.59 -1.37
C PRO A 63 19.99 -12.16 -2.31
N LYS A 64 21.11 -12.91 -2.31
CA LYS A 64 22.33 -12.57 -3.04
C LYS A 64 22.12 -12.46 -4.55
N ASP A 65 21.23 -13.25 -5.13
CA ASP A 65 20.88 -13.23 -6.54
C ASP A 65 20.18 -11.90 -6.94
N LEU A 66 19.34 -11.36 -6.07
CA LEU A 66 18.66 -10.07 -6.31
C LEU A 66 19.61 -8.87 -6.29
N ARG A 67 20.83 -9.02 -5.75
CA ARG A 67 21.92 -8.03 -5.87
C ARG A 67 22.47 -7.94 -7.30
N SER A 68 22.14 -8.89 -8.17
CA SER A 68 22.60 -8.90 -9.56
C SER A 68 21.64 -8.17 -10.49
N LYS A 69 22.22 -7.41 -11.44
CA LYS A 69 21.50 -6.81 -12.57
C LYS A 69 20.78 -7.81 -13.48
N ASN A 70 21.04 -9.11 -13.32
CA ASN A 70 20.35 -10.16 -14.08
C ASN A 70 18.93 -10.40 -13.54
N PHE A 71 18.72 -10.18 -12.24
CA PHE A 71 17.43 -10.41 -11.58
C PHE A 71 16.73 -9.13 -11.20
N MET A 72 17.46 -8.01 -11.05
CA MET A 72 16.90 -6.70 -10.71
C MET A 72 17.56 -5.60 -11.54
N LYS A 73 16.80 -4.97 -12.44
CA LYS A 73 17.30 -3.84 -13.23
C LYS A 73 17.08 -2.50 -12.53
N PRO A 74 17.91 -1.49 -12.82
CA PRO A 74 19.04 -1.51 -13.78
C PRO A 74 20.30 -2.23 -13.28
N ASN A 75 20.61 -2.13 -11.98
CA ASN A 75 21.95 -2.43 -11.44
C ASN A 75 22.00 -3.53 -10.37
N GLY A 76 20.87 -4.19 -10.07
CA GLY A 76 20.71 -5.02 -8.86
C GLY A 76 20.13 -4.21 -7.69
N LEU A 77 19.71 -4.90 -6.62
CA LEU A 77 19.34 -4.21 -5.38
C LEU A 77 20.59 -3.69 -4.66
N ASP A 78 20.71 -2.38 -4.54
CA ASP A 78 21.81 -1.66 -3.86
C ASP A 78 21.97 -2.10 -2.39
N GLN A 79 23.19 -2.09 -1.86
CA GLN A 79 23.52 -2.49 -0.49
C GLN A 79 22.77 -1.68 0.59
N PHE A 80 22.28 -0.49 0.25
CA PHE A 80 21.33 0.26 1.05
C PHE A 80 20.16 -0.60 1.57
N TYR A 81 19.61 -1.45 0.70
CA TYR A 81 18.56 -2.38 1.11
C TYR A 81 19.17 -3.50 1.93
N GLN A 82 18.78 -3.60 3.20
CA GLN A 82 19.25 -4.66 4.10
C GLN A 82 18.13 -5.64 4.46
N LYS A 83 16.87 -5.20 4.37
CA LYS A 83 15.69 -6.01 4.72
C LYS A 83 14.88 -6.36 3.48
N TYR A 84 14.32 -7.57 3.49
CA TYR A 84 13.59 -8.16 2.38
C TYR A 84 12.43 -9.04 2.86
N THR A 85 11.30 -8.90 2.18
CA THR A 85 10.25 -9.92 2.08
C THR A 85 9.67 -9.87 0.66
N GLU A 86 8.65 -10.66 0.36
CA GLU A 86 8.05 -10.70 -0.97
C GLU A 86 6.61 -11.21 -0.97
N ALA A 87 5.89 -10.82 -2.02
CA ALA A 87 4.69 -11.50 -2.46
C ALA A 87 4.82 -11.80 -3.96
N TYR A 88 4.52 -13.02 -4.36
CA TYR A 88 4.55 -13.47 -5.75
C TYR A 88 5.91 -13.33 -6.46
N GLY A 89 7.01 -13.30 -5.71
CA GLY A 89 8.36 -13.03 -6.21
C GLY A 89 8.63 -11.54 -6.49
N ILE A 90 7.71 -10.64 -6.14
CA ILE A 90 7.89 -9.19 -6.16
C ILE A 90 8.56 -8.78 -4.85
N PRO A 91 9.78 -8.22 -4.89
CA PRO A 91 10.48 -7.77 -3.67
C PRO A 91 9.74 -6.66 -2.94
N VAL A 92 9.76 -6.76 -1.62
CA VAL A 92 9.39 -5.69 -0.69
C VAL A 92 10.61 -5.45 0.19
N ILE A 93 11.22 -4.28 0.08
CA ILE A 93 12.57 -4.02 0.57
C ILE A 93 12.66 -2.74 1.39
N GLY A 94 13.67 -2.66 2.24
CA GLY A 94 13.94 -1.49 3.07
C GLY A 94 15.39 -1.51 3.57
N SER A 95 15.84 -0.39 4.09
CA SER A 95 17.10 -0.32 4.84
C SER A 95 17.01 -1.05 6.18
N ASP A 96 18.08 -1.01 6.96
CA ASP A 96 18.06 -1.47 8.35
C ASP A 96 17.21 -0.59 9.28
N GLN A 97 16.99 0.68 8.91
CA GLN A 97 16.21 1.65 9.69
C GLN A 97 14.70 1.38 9.62
N VAL A 98 14.22 0.79 8.54
CA VAL A 98 12.79 0.48 8.35
C VAL A 98 12.35 -0.60 9.33
N SER A 99 11.25 -0.39 10.05
CA SER A 99 10.69 -1.43 10.92
C SER A 99 10.15 -2.63 10.14
N ASP A 100 10.26 -3.82 10.74
CA ASP A 100 9.74 -5.05 10.14
C ASP A 100 8.21 -4.98 9.96
N ASN A 101 7.50 -4.26 10.83
CA ASN A 101 6.05 -4.08 10.72
C ASN A 101 5.67 -3.26 9.49
N ALA A 102 6.43 -2.22 9.16
CA ALA A 102 6.21 -1.45 7.94
C ALA A 102 6.43 -2.29 6.68
N LEU A 103 7.48 -3.12 6.65
CA LEU A 103 7.74 -4.05 5.54
C LEU A 103 6.64 -5.11 5.41
N ARG A 104 6.16 -5.65 6.54
CA ARG A 104 5.03 -6.58 6.57
C ARG A 104 3.76 -5.93 5.99
N ARG A 105 3.48 -4.67 6.36
CA ARG A 105 2.35 -3.91 5.78
C ARG A 105 2.51 -3.75 4.28
N ALA A 106 3.65 -3.24 3.83
CA ALA A 106 3.90 -3.04 2.40
C ALA A 106 3.74 -4.35 1.63
N CYS A 107 4.20 -5.48 2.20
CA CYS A 107 4.00 -6.80 1.61
C CYS A 107 2.55 -7.23 1.55
N TYR A 108 1.75 -6.96 2.58
CA TYR A 108 0.30 -7.17 2.51
C TYR A 108 -0.32 -6.38 1.35
N VAL A 109 0.04 -5.10 1.18
CA VAL A 109 -0.50 -4.28 0.08
C VAL A 109 -0.10 -4.85 -1.27
N VAL A 110 1.16 -5.27 -1.47
CA VAL A 110 1.59 -5.96 -2.71
C VAL A 110 0.80 -7.25 -2.93
N ARG A 111 0.65 -8.06 -1.88
CA ARG A 111 -0.09 -9.32 -1.94
C ARG A 111 -1.54 -9.08 -2.36
N PHE A 112 -2.18 -8.06 -1.82
CA PHE A 112 -3.55 -7.67 -2.16
C PHE A 112 -3.66 -7.12 -3.58
N MET A 113 -2.91 -6.07 -3.89
CA MET A 113 -3.01 -5.34 -5.16
C MET A 113 -2.70 -6.21 -6.38
N PHE A 114 -1.76 -7.15 -6.25
CA PHE A 114 -1.40 -8.04 -7.36
C PHE A 114 -2.11 -9.39 -7.33
N ALA A 115 -3.06 -9.64 -6.42
CA ALA A 115 -3.78 -10.92 -6.37
C ALA A 115 -4.66 -11.15 -7.60
N ASP A 116 -5.39 -10.11 -7.98
CA ASP A 116 -6.59 -10.22 -8.82
C ASP A 116 -6.31 -10.60 -10.27
N ASN A 117 -5.31 -9.98 -10.90
CA ASN A 117 -5.05 -10.13 -12.33
C ASN A 117 -3.64 -10.67 -12.57
N LYS A 118 -3.57 -11.95 -12.96
CA LYS A 118 -2.30 -12.67 -13.19
C LYS A 118 -1.45 -12.03 -14.27
N ASP A 119 -2.06 -11.49 -15.32
CA ASP A 119 -1.34 -10.91 -16.46
C ASP A 119 -0.67 -9.60 -16.02
N VAL A 120 -1.39 -8.76 -15.28
CA VAL A 120 -0.87 -7.52 -14.66
C VAL A 120 0.27 -7.84 -13.70
N ARG A 121 0.07 -8.80 -12.79
CA ARG A 121 1.11 -9.28 -11.85
C ARG A 121 2.35 -9.80 -12.58
N THR A 122 2.16 -10.61 -13.63
CA THR A 122 3.25 -11.16 -14.43
C THR A 122 4.01 -10.06 -15.14
N SER A 123 3.31 -9.09 -15.71
CA SER A 123 3.92 -7.95 -16.36
C SER A 123 4.77 -7.11 -15.40
N TYR A 124 4.24 -6.81 -14.21
CA TYR A 124 4.95 -6.08 -13.17
C TYR A 124 6.23 -6.80 -12.72
N TYR A 125 6.13 -8.10 -12.42
CA TYR A 125 7.28 -8.95 -12.09
C TYR A 125 8.34 -8.96 -13.21
N LYS A 126 7.90 -9.15 -14.46
CA LYS A 126 8.77 -9.23 -15.64
C LYS A 126 9.48 -7.91 -15.94
N ARG A 127 8.98 -6.80 -15.43
CA ARG A 127 9.59 -5.46 -15.56
C ARG A 127 10.36 -5.05 -14.32
N TYR A 128 10.79 -6.02 -13.52
CA TYR A 128 11.62 -5.79 -12.33
C TYR A 128 10.95 -4.92 -11.25
N GLY A 129 9.61 -4.85 -11.28
CA GLY A 129 8.84 -4.13 -10.29
C GLY A 129 9.15 -4.63 -8.87
N ARG A 130 9.29 -3.69 -7.95
CA ARG A 130 9.54 -3.91 -6.52
C ARG A 130 8.91 -2.79 -5.71
N VAL A 131 8.76 -3.01 -4.42
CA VAL A 131 8.27 -2.00 -3.48
C VAL A 131 9.34 -1.74 -2.44
N ALA A 132 9.68 -0.48 -2.18
CA ALA A 132 10.55 -0.11 -1.07
C ALA A 132 9.82 0.76 -0.05
N VAL A 133 10.09 0.53 1.23
CA VAL A 133 9.59 1.40 2.30
C VAL A 133 10.67 2.44 2.59
N ILE A 134 10.28 3.71 2.65
CA ILE A 134 11.17 4.80 3.06
C ILE A 134 11.11 4.90 4.58
N GLY A 135 12.23 4.69 5.27
CA GLY A 135 12.31 4.78 6.72
C GLY A 135 11.88 6.16 7.25
N ALA A 136 11.42 6.21 8.49
CA ALA A 136 10.93 7.47 9.09
C ALA A 136 12.00 8.59 9.15
N SER A 137 13.29 8.23 9.20
CA SER A 137 14.43 9.16 9.18
C SER A 137 15.05 9.35 7.78
N GLU A 138 14.50 8.72 6.75
CA GLU A 138 15.01 8.73 5.38
C GLU A 138 14.18 9.66 4.48
N GLY A 139 14.78 10.14 3.40
CA GLY A 139 14.11 10.89 2.34
C GLY A 139 13.88 10.06 1.07
N THR A 140 13.02 10.56 0.20
CA THR A 140 12.72 9.95 -1.11
C THR A 140 13.97 9.71 -1.95
N THR A 141 14.95 10.61 -1.91
CA THR A 141 16.22 10.50 -2.66
C THR A 141 17.27 9.61 -1.99
N ASP A 142 17.04 9.11 -0.76
CA ASP A 142 17.91 8.10 -0.15
C ASP A 142 17.69 6.72 -0.81
N ILE A 143 16.47 6.49 -1.33
CA ILE A 143 16.15 5.33 -2.15
C ILE A 143 17.09 5.33 -3.38
N PRO A 144 17.87 4.25 -3.59
CA PRO A 144 18.89 4.17 -4.63
C PRO A 144 18.40 4.56 -6.04
N GLU A 145 17.19 4.13 -6.40
CA GLU A 145 16.55 4.37 -7.69
C GLU A 145 16.09 5.82 -7.86
N HIS A 146 16.02 6.61 -6.79
CA HIS A 146 15.54 7.99 -6.76
C HIS A 146 16.66 9.00 -6.47
N ARG A 147 17.90 8.57 -6.21
CA ARG A 147 19.07 9.43 -5.90
C ARG A 147 19.36 10.53 -6.93
N TRP A 148 18.87 10.36 -8.16
CA TRP A 148 19.05 11.32 -9.25
C TRP A 148 18.01 12.45 -9.27
N LEU A 149 16.93 12.32 -8.49
CA LEU A 149 15.90 13.34 -8.40
C LEU A 149 16.36 14.56 -7.58
N PRO A 150 15.77 15.75 -7.80
CA PRO A 150 16.07 16.92 -7.00
C PRO A 150 15.80 16.71 -5.51
N LYS A 151 16.77 17.04 -4.64
CA LYS A 151 16.69 16.82 -3.18
C LYS A 151 15.46 17.43 -2.52
N ARG A 152 14.90 18.52 -3.07
CA ARG A 152 13.64 19.13 -2.59
C ARG A 152 12.47 18.15 -2.54
N LEU A 153 12.51 17.06 -3.32
CA LEU A 153 11.46 16.03 -3.26
C LEU A 153 11.42 15.30 -1.92
N ASN A 154 12.51 15.28 -1.14
CA ASN A 154 12.50 14.73 0.22
C ASN A 154 11.50 15.45 1.14
N GLU A 155 11.27 16.75 0.92
CA GLU A 155 10.34 17.55 1.72
C GLU A 155 8.91 17.49 1.15
N ARG A 156 8.78 17.21 -0.16
CA ARG A 156 7.50 17.31 -0.88
C ARG A 156 6.75 15.99 -0.96
N THR A 157 7.43 14.90 -1.27
CA THR A 157 6.81 13.59 -1.41
C THR A 157 7.53 12.56 -0.56
N ARG A 158 6.75 11.62 -0.04
CA ARG A 158 7.18 10.43 0.69
C ARG A 158 6.73 9.17 -0.06
N GLY A 159 6.36 9.30 -1.33
CA GLY A 159 5.92 8.21 -2.19
C GLY A 159 6.17 8.51 -3.66
N LEU A 160 6.45 7.46 -4.43
CA LEU A 160 6.63 7.50 -5.88
C LEU A 160 6.36 6.10 -6.44
N GLY A 161 5.57 6.02 -7.50
CA GLY A 161 5.21 4.81 -8.21
C GLY A 161 6.29 4.35 -9.17
N ALA A 162 6.31 3.03 -9.41
CA ALA A 162 7.25 2.39 -10.30
C ALA A 162 7.04 2.81 -11.76
N THR A 163 8.13 3.14 -12.45
CA THR A 163 8.16 3.43 -13.89
C THR A 163 9.07 2.46 -14.63
N ASP A 164 9.05 2.51 -15.97
CA ASP A 164 9.96 1.70 -16.81
C ASP A 164 11.46 1.99 -16.55
N TYR A 165 11.77 3.13 -15.93
CA TYR A 165 13.13 3.61 -15.67
C TYR A 165 13.54 3.40 -14.21
N ALA A 166 12.64 3.71 -13.27
CA ALA A 166 12.78 3.43 -11.85
C ALA A 166 11.69 2.42 -11.44
N PRO A 167 11.93 1.11 -11.63
CA PRO A 167 10.91 0.08 -11.40
C PRO A 167 10.70 -0.23 -9.91
N VAL A 168 10.63 0.79 -9.07
CA VAL A 168 10.33 0.70 -7.64
C VAL A 168 9.15 1.60 -7.28
N CYS A 169 8.15 1.06 -6.60
CA CYS A 169 7.16 1.85 -5.88
C CYS A 169 7.70 2.14 -4.49
N THR A 170 7.52 3.34 -3.98
CA THR A 170 7.94 3.73 -2.63
C THR A 170 6.83 4.40 -1.89
N ALA A 171 6.77 4.19 -0.58
CA ALA A 171 5.94 4.99 0.31
C ALA A 171 6.55 5.00 1.73
N GLY A 172 6.14 5.98 2.52
CA GLY A 172 6.71 6.24 3.83
C GLY A 172 6.30 5.23 4.90
N GLU A 173 7.24 4.89 5.77
CA GLU A 173 7.03 4.03 6.93
C GLU A 173 5.91 4.55 7.87
N GLU A 174 5.80 5.86 8.07
CA GLU A 174 4.75 6.49 8.87
C GLU A 174 3.35 6.17 8.34
N ASN A 175 3.19 6.09 7.03
CA ASN A 175 1.92 5.73 6.42
C ASN A 175 1.64 4.24 6.67
N ALA A 176 2.57 3.36 6.26
CA ALA A 176 2.44 1.91 6.47
C ALA A 176 2.14 1.53 7.94
N SER A 177 2.78 2.21 8.88
CA SER A 177 2.69 1.91 10.31
C SER A 177 1.62 2.71 11.05
N CYS A 178 0.87 3.57 10.35
CA CYS A 178 -0.16 4.43 10.95
C CYS A 178 0.36 5.33 12.08
N PHE A 179 1.47 6.02 11.84
CA PHE A 179 1.94 7.02 12.80
C PHE A 179 1.03 8.25 12.77
N CYS A 180 0.72 8.80 13.93
CA CYS A 180 -0.15 9.98 14.08
C CYS A 180 0.42 11.26 13.44
N LYS A 181 1.73 11.30 13.19
CA LYS A 181 2.42 12.42 12.52
C LYS A 181 2.50 12.26 11.00
N ASP A 182 1.89 11.21 10.45
CA ASP A 182 1.77 11.04 9.01
C ASP A 182 0.96 12.18 8.40
N LYS A 183 1.53 12.86 7.41
CA LYS A 183 0.85 13.94 6.67
C LYS A 183 -0.32 13.43 5.82
N TYR A 184 -0.35 12.13 5.51
CA TYR A 184 -1.39 11.45 4.76
C TYR A 184 -2.21 10.50 5.65
N PHE A 185 -2.42 10.86 6.92
CA PHE A 185 -2.98 9.96 7.94
C PHE A 185 -4.36 9.36 7.59
N LEU A 186 -5.14 9.95 6.70
CA LEU A 186 -6.46 9.42 6.30
C LEU A 186 -6.41 8.53 5.04
N GLU A 187 -5.22 8.36 4.45
CA GLU A 187 -5.04 7.69 3.16
C GLU A 187 -4.10 6.50 3.28
N ASP A 188 -4.25 5.52 2.39
CA ASP A 188 -3.25 4.48 2.18
C ASP A 188 -2.40 4.82 0.95
N ILE A 189 -1.26 5.45 1.18
CA ILE A 189 -0.34 5.89 0.12
C ILE A 189 0.30 4.69 -0.55
N PHE A 190 0.55 3.58 0.17
CA PHE A 190 1.03 2.36 -0.50
C PHE A 190 0.05 1.86 -1.57
N VAL A 191 -1.26 1.96 -1.35
CA VAL A 191 -2.26 1.63 -2.38
C VAL A 191 -2.14 2.56 -3.59
N HIS A 192 -2.00 3.88 -3.37
CA HIS A 192 -1.80 4.86 -4.44
C HIS A 192 -0.57 4.56 -5.29
N GLU A 193 0.59 4.40 -4.64
CA GLU A 193 1.89 4.23 -5.32
C GLU A 193 1.99 2.89 -6.03
N ILE A 194 1.41 1.84 -5.45
CA ILE A 194 1.32 0.55 -6.10
C ILE A 194 0.29 0.58 -7.24
N ALA A 195 -0.74 1.41 -7.20
CA ALA A 195 -1.65 1.61 -8.32
C ALA A 195 -0.93 2.20 -9.54
N HIS A 196 -0.05 3.19 -9.35
CA HIS A 196 0.85 3.69 -10.41
C HIS A 196 1.70 2.56 -11.00
N GLY A 197 2.30 1.73 -10.15
CA GLY A 197 3.07 0.57 -10.61
C GLY A 197 2.23 -0.47 -11.37
N ALA A 198 1.04 -0.80 -10.85
CA ALA A 198 0.09 -1.71 -11.48
C ALA A 198 -0.38 -1.18 -12.83
N HIS A 199 -0.49 0.15 -13.00
CA HIS A 199 -0.72 0.78 -14.30
C HIS A 199 0.52 0.67 -15.20
N LEU A 200 1.63 1.30 -14.82
CA LEU A 200 2.74 1.61 -15.71
C LEU A 200 3.61 0.39 -16.03
N LEU A 201 3.79 -0.53 -15.09
CA LEU A 201 4.52 -1.78 -15.32
C LEU A 201 3.60 -2.99 -15.53
N GLY A 202 2.35 -2.91 -15.09
CA GLY A 202 1.36 -3.98 -15.21
C GLY A 202 0.46 -3.81 -16.44
N ALA A 203 -0.68 -3.16 -16.23
CA ALA A 203 -1.81 -3.03 -17.15
C ALA A 203 -1.41 -2.47 -18.51
N LYS A 204 -0.51 -1.47 -18.57
CA LYS A 204 0.04 -0.89 -19.82
C LYS A 204 0.49 -1.96 -20.82
N TYR A 205 1.05 -3.05 -20.31
CA TYR A 205 1.63 -4.12 -21.13
C TYR A 205 0.83 -5.43 -21.10
N ALA A 206 0.01 -5.62 -20.07
CA ALA A 206 -0.81 -6.82 -19.90
C ALA A 206 -2.20 -6.71 -20.53
N ILE A 207 -2.71 -5.48 -20.73
CA ILE A 207 -4.08 -5.23 -21.17
C ILE A 207 -4.05 -4.45 -22.48
N ALA A 208 -4.67 -5.02 -23.52
CA ALA A 208 -4.66 -4.45 -24.86
C ALA A 208 -5.28 -3.05 -24.88
N GLY A 209 -4.52 -2.07 -25.39
CA GLY A 209 -4.99 -0.69 -25.53
C GLY A 209 -5.21 0.06 -24.22
N TRP A 210 -4.71 -0.45 -23.08
CA TRP A 210 -4.93 0.10 -21.74
C TRP A 210 -4.73 1.62 -21.67
N ASN A 211 -3.53 2.12 -21.95
CA ASN A 211 -3.21 3.56 -21.84
C ASN A 211 -4.10 4.42 -22.73
N LYS A 212 -4.36 3.99 -23.98
CA LYS A 212 -5.24 4.72 -24.90
C LYS A 212 -6.66 4.87 -24.33
N ARG A 213 -7.19 3.84 -23.68
CA ARG A 213 -8.51 3.88 -23.04
C ARG A 213 -8.50 4.76 -21.80
N LEU A 214 -7.49 4.63 -20.93
CA LEU A 214 -7.37 5.45 -19.73
C LEU A 214 -7.26 6.94 -20.06
N ILE A 215 -6.38 7.33 -20.99
CA ILE A 215 -6.22 8.72 -21.43
C ILE A 215 -7.50 9.25 -22.04
N LYS A 216 -8.14 8.47 -22.92
CA LYS A 216 -9.44 8.85 -23.50
C LYS A 216 -10.46 9.16 -22.41
N GLN A 217 -10.46 8.37 -21.33
CA GLN A 217 -11.42 8.49 -20.25
C GLN A 217 -11.10 9.63 -19.30
N PHE A 218 -9.83 9.85 -18.98
CA PHE A 218 -9.34 11.04 -18.29
C PHE A 218 -9.79 12.33 -19.00
N GLU A 219 -9.55 12.43 -20.31
CA GLU A 219 -9.95 13.59 -21.11
C GLU A 219 -11.48 13.77 -21.17
N ALA A 220 -12.24 12.67 -21.17
CA ALA A 220 -13.69 12.72 -21.11
C ALA A 220 -14.19 13.21 -19.74
N ALA A 221 -13.61 12.71 -18.64
CA ALA A 221 -13.92 13.15 -17.28
C ALA A 221 -13.63 14.64 -17.10
N LYS A 222 -12.48 15.12 -17.60
CA LYS A 222 -12.11 16.54 -17.60
C LYS A 222 -13.12 17.42 -18.34
N ARG A 223 -13.57 17.01 -19.53
CA ARG A 223 -14.62 17.72 -20.29
C ARG A 223 -15.98 17.75 -19.57
N LYS A 224 -16.32 16.66 -18.88
CA LYS A 224 -17.53 16.56 -18.05
C LYS A 224 -17.42 17.36 -16.74
N GLY A 225 -16.24 17.90 -16.41
CA GLY A 225 -15.98 18.59 -15.14
C GLY A 225 -15.92 17.65 -13.93
N LEU A 226 -15.75 16.34 -14.15
CA LEU A 226 -15.54 15.39 -13.07
C LEU A 226 -14.19 15.66 -12.39
N TRP A 227 -14.10 15.37 -11.09
CA TRP A 227 -12.87 15.51 -10.28
C TRP A 227 -12.27 16.92 -10.30
N LYS A 228 -13.05 17.93 -10.68
CA LYS A 228 -12.60 19.32 -10.78
C LYS A 228 -12.01 19.78 -9.44
N ARG A 229 -10.81 20.37 -9.49
CA ARG A 229 -10.05 20.84 -8.30
C ARG A 229 -9.72 19.72 -7.30
N THR A 230 -9.37 18.55 -7.80
CA THR A 230 -8.77 17.46 -7.01
C THR A 230 -7.44 17.04 -7.63
N TYR A 231 -6.63 16.33 -6.87
CA TYR A 231 -5.33 15.82 -7.31
C TYR A 231 -5.46 14.83 -8.47
N ALA A 232 -6.55 14.07 -8.52
CA ALA A 232 -6.88 13.14 -9.59
C ALA A 232 -6.84 13.79 -10.99
N MET A 233 -7.11 15.09 -11.11
CA MET A 233 -7.07 15.80 -12.40
C MET A 233 -5.69 16.33 -12.79
N SER A 234 -4.65 15.99 -12.04
CA SER A 234 -3.28 16.44 -12.32
C SER A 234 -2.67 15.73 -13.52
N SER A 235 -2.94 14.43 -13.70
CA SER A 235 -2.50 13.61 -14.83
C SER A 235 -3.41 12.39 -15.00
N SER A 236 -3.33 11.71 -16.15
CA SER A 236 -4.08 10.46 -16.35
C SER A 236 -3.64 9.32 -15.43
N ALA A 237 -2.40 9.34 -14.94
CA ALA A 237 -1.89 8.38 -13.96
C ALA A 237 -2.47 8.67 -12.56
N GLU A 238 -2.49 9.93 -12.14
CA GLU A 238 -3.09 10.33 -10.84
C GLU A 238 -4.58 10.06 -10.81
N TYR A 239 -5.28 10.31 -11.93
CA TYR A 239 -6.68 9.96 -12.09
C TYR A 239 -6.95 8.48 -11.83
N PHE A 240 -6.06 7.61 -12.31
CA PHE A 240 -6.16 6.18 -12.04
C PHE A 240 -5.85 5.85 -10.57
N ALA A 241 -4.73 6.35 -10.03
CA ALA A 241 -4.29 6.02 -8.67
C ALA A 241 -5.26 6.51 -7.58
N GLU A 242 -5.74 7.75 -7.68
CA GLU A 242 -6.78 8.32 -6.80
C GLU A 242 -8.09 7.52 -6.89
N GLY A 243 -8.49 7.17 -8.10
CA GLY A 243 -9.64 6.30 -8.33
C GLY A 243 -9.48 4.93 -7.67
N VAL A 244 -8.28 4.35 -7.70
CA VAL A 244 -7.99 3.06 -7.05
C VAL A 244 -8.07 3.17 -5.52
N GLN A 245 -7.55 4.25 -4.92
CA GLN A 245 -7.75 4.47 -3.49
C GLN A 245 -9.24 4.55 -3.13
N SER A 246 -10.04 5.25 -3.94
CA SER A 246 -11.49 5.31 -3.73
C SER A 246 -12.15 3.96 -3.93
N TYR A 247 -11.75 3.20 -4.95
CA TYR A 247 -12.25 1.84 -5.22
C TYR A 247 -12.02 0.89 -4.05
N PHE A 248 -10.93 1.06 -3.29
CA PHE A 248 -10.63 0.28 -2.09
C PHE A 248 -11.00 0.96 -0.77
N ASN A 249 -11.71 2.09 -0.81
CA ASN A 249 -12.20 2.83 0.36
C ASN A 249 -11.07 3.34 1.28
N VAL A 250 -9.96 3.80 0.68
CA VAL A 250 -8.76 4.32 1.37
C VAL A 250 -8.33 5.69 0.85
N ASN A 251 -9.28 6.46 0.32
CA ASN A 251 -9.09 7.86 -0.06
C ASN A 251 -9.76 8.78 1.00
N THR A 252 -9.19 9.95 1.23
CA THR A 252 -9.73 10.95 2.15
C THR A 252 -11.07 11.48 1.65
N HIS A 253 -12.04 11.59 2.56
CA HIS A 253 -13.32 12.21 2.26
C HIS A 253 -13.34 13.68 2.67
N LEU A 254 -13.72 14.55 1.73
CA LEU A 254 -14.22 15.90 2.02
C LEU A 254 -15.55 16.13 1.32
N ASP A 255 -16.48 16.88 1.94
CA ASP A 255 -17.75 17.27 1.29
C ASP A 255 -17.54 18.19 0.09
N LYS A 256 -16.48 18.99 0.13
CA LYS A 256 -16.08 19.92 -0.93
C LYS A 256 -14.62 19.70 -1.29
N THR A 257 -14.29 20.02 -2.54
CA THR A 257 -12.92 19.91 -3.03
C THR A 257 -12.02 21.00 -2.45
N ASP A 258 -10.85 20.64 -1.96
CA ASP A 258 -9.85 21.58 -1.40
C ASP A 258 -8.68 21.87 -2.36
N GLY A 259 -8.65 21.21 -3.52
CA GLY A 259 -7.52 21.24 -4.46
C GLY A 259 -6.80 19.90 -4.56
N VAL A 260 -6.97 19.01 -3.56
CA VAL A 260 -6.34 17.69 -3.48
C VAL A 260 -7.43 16.62 -3.38
N HIS A 261 -8.28 16.69 -2.36
CA HIS A 261 -9.30 15.70 -2.07
C HIS A 261 -10.70 16.17 -2.47
N GLY A 262 -11.68 15.28 -2.35
CA GLY A 262 -13.07 15.58 -2.66
C GLY A 262 -14.05 14.53 -2.12
N PRO A 263 -15.30 14.54 -2.62
CA PRO A 263 -16.35 13.66 -2.09
C PRO A 263 -16.20 12.20 -2.53
N ILE A 264 -15.42 11.91 -3.57
CA ILE A 264 -15.33 10.60 -4.22
C ILE A 264 -14.29 9.73 -3.50
N SER A 265 -14.56 9.37 -2.25
CA SER A 265 -13.60 8.71 -1.35
C SER A 265 -13.77 7.19 -1.20
N ASN A 266 -14.85 6.63 -1.76
CA ASN A 266 -15.20 5.22 -1.59
C ASN A 266 -15.77 4.61 -2.86
N GLN A 267 -15.83 3.28 -2.88
CA GLN A 267 -16.15 2.48 -4.05
C GLN A 267 -17.54 2.80 -4.62
N LYS A 268 -18.54 2.92 -3.73
CA LYS A 268 -19.92 3.20 -4.13
C LYS A 268 -20.01 4.56 -4.81
N ARG A 269 -19.44 5.60 -4.19
CA ARG A 269 -19.43 6.96 -4.77
C ARG A 269 -18.68 7.01 -6.09
N LEU A 270 -17.55 6.31 -6.20
CA LEU A 270 -16.81 6.20 -7.45
C LEU A 270 -17.68 5.56 -8.55
N GLN A 271 -18.33 4.44 -8.24
CA GLN A 271 -19.18 3.72 -9.20
C GLN A 271 -20.35 4.58 -9.70
N GLU A 272 -20.96 5.39 -8.84
CA GLU A 272 -22.07 6.28 -9.19
C GLU A 272 -21.59 7.53 -9.94
N TYR A 273 -20.45 8.10 -9.55
CA TYR A 273 -19.94 9.37 -10.06
C TYR A 273 -19.15 9.25 -11.37
N ASP A 274 -18.29 8.24 -11.47
CA ASP A 274 -17.41 7.98 -12.61
C ASP A 274 -17.38 6.47 -12.92
N PRO A 275 -18.52 5.92 -13.41
CA PRO A 275 -18.65 4.49 -13.69
C PRO A 275 -17.63 3.99 -14.73
N GLU A 276 -17.19 4.86 -15.64
CA GLU A 276 -16.20 4.48 -16.64
C GLU A 276 -14.79 4.31 -16.05
N LEU A 277 -14.36 5.17 -15.12
CA LEU A 277 -13.13 4.93 -14.35
C LEU A 277 -13.26 3.67 -13.47
N TYR A 278 -14.40 3.52 -12.79
CA TYR A 278 -14.68 2.33 -11.99
C TYR A 278 -14.48 1.05 -12.81
N ASN A 279 -15.01 1.01 -14.04
CA ASN A 279 -14.89 -0.17 -14.91
C ASN A 279 -13.46 -0.43 -15.39
N LEU A 280 -12.66 0.62 -15.66
CA LEU A 280 -11.24 0.46 -15.97
C LEU A 280 -10.50 -0.14 -14.76
N ILE A 281 -10.71 0.39 -13.56
CA ILE A 281 -10.11 -0.13 -12.32
C ILE A 281 -10.54 -1.60 -12.10
N HIS A 282 -11.82 -1.91 -12.33
CA HIS A 282 -12.35 -3.26 -12.17
C HIS A 282 -11.71 -4.29 -13.11
N GLU A 283 -11.24 -3.87 -14.30
CA GLU A 283 -10.50 -4.75 -15.22
C GLU A 283 -9.12 -5.15 -14.66
N VAL A 284 -8.51 -4.28 -13.84
CA VAL A 284 -7.24 -4.54 -13.15
C VAL A 284 -7.47 -5.34 -11.86
N PHE A 285 -8.55 -5.03 -11.13
CA PHE A 285 -8.88 -5.64 -9.84
C PHE A 285 -10.29 -6.29 -9.82
N PRO A 286 -10.51 -7.38 -10.61
CA PRO A 286 -11.84 -7.98 -10.77
C PRO A 286 -12.33 -8.84 -9.60
N CYS A 287 -11.47 -9.24 -8.65
CA CYS A 287 -11.85 -10.23 -7.64
C CYS A 287 -12.81 -9.70 -6.58
N LYS A 288 -12.97 -8.37 -6.49
CA LYS A 288 -13.78 -7.71 -5.45
C LYS A 288 -13.34 -8.13 -4.05
N ASN A 289 -12.03 -8.22 -3.84
CA ASN A 289 -11.44 -8.42 -2.53
C ASN A 289 -11.70 -7.18 -1.65
N THR A 290 -11.87 -7.37 -0.35
CA THR A 290 -12.03 -6.26 0.61
C THR A 290 -10.68 -5.89 1.19
N PHE A 291 -10.25 -4.64 1.04
CA PHE A 291 -8.97 -4.20 1.59
C PHE A 291 -9.03 -4.00 3.11
N LEU A 292 -8.01 -4.45 3.84
CA LEU A 292 -7.86 -4.18 5.27
C LEU A 292 -7.08 -2.87 5.44
N LYS A 293 -7.73 -1.85 5.99
CA LYS A 293 -7.11 -0.53 6.19
C LYS A 293 -5.98 -0.59 7.22
N ARG A 294 -4.92 0.17 6.97
CA ARG A 294 -3.67 0.11 7.76
C ARG A 294 -3.85 0.38 9.26
N CYS A 295 -4.70 1.34 9.63
CA CYS A 295 -4.94 1.73 11.03
C CYS A 295 -5.96 0.84 11.76
N GLU A 296 -6.79 0.10 11.02
CA GLU A 296 -7.87 -0.75 11.55
C GLU A 296 -7.48 -2.24 11.58
N SER A 297 -6.30 -2.57 11.04
CA SER A 297 -5.85 -3.94 10.82
C SER A 297 -4.65 -4.32 11.69
N THR A 298 -4.57 -5.60 12.04
CA THR A 298 -3.39 -6.19 12.70
C THR A 298 -2.60 -7.03 11.70
N ARG A 299 -1.31 -7.27 11.99
CA ARG A 299 -0.48 -8.14 11.13
C ARG A 299 -1.06 -9.55 11.02
N GLY A 300 -1.71 -10.05 12.08
CA GLY A 300 -2.41 -11.33 12.09
C GLY A 300 -3.59 -11.35 11.10
N LYS A 301 -4.50 -10.38 11.23
CA LYS A 301 -5.65 -10.23 10.31
C LYS A 301 -5.22 -10.11 8.86
N GLU A 302 -4.17 -9.33 8.60
CA GLU A 302 -3.59 -9.27 7.26
C GLU A 302 -3.11 -10.64 6.80
N LEU A 303 -2.24 -11.32 7.53
CA LEU A 303 -1.69 -12.61 7.11
C LEU A 303 -2.77 -13.67 6.84
N GLU A 304 -3.79 -13.73 7.70
CA GLU A 304 -4.89 -14.70 7.67
C GLU A 304 -5.96 -14.36 6.62
N GLN A 305 -5.95 -13.16 6.06
CA GLN A 305 -6.94 -12.78 5.07
C GLN A 305 -6.89 -13.70 3.85
N ASP A 306 -8.01 -14.36 3.57
CA ASP A 306 -8.23 -15.08 2.32
C ASP A 306 -8.47 -14.09 1.18
N ILE A 307 -7.51 -14.00 0.26
CA ILE A 307 -7.54 -13.08 -0.88
C ILE A 307 -7.80 -13.91 -2.14
N LYS A 308 -8.93 -13.65 -2.80
CA LYS A 308 -9.25 -14.29 -4.09
C LYS A 308 -8.22 -13.88 -5.13
N MET A 309 -7.82 -14.81 -5.99
CA MET A 309 -6.78 -14.59 -6.99
C MET A 309 -7.27 -14.87 -8.40
N ASN A 310 -6.71 -14.16 -9.38
CA ASN A 310 -6.84 -14.45 -10.81
C ASN A 310 -8.29 -14.42 -11.33
N CYS A 311 -9.13 -13.48 -10.89
CA CYS A 311 -10.57 -13.44 -11.20
C CYS A 311 -10.92 -12.78 -12.54
N LYS A 312 -9.93 -12.59 -13.42
CA LYS A 312 -10.19 -12.20 -14.80
C LYS A 312 -10.79 -13.42 -15.52
N ALA A 313 -11.97 -13.27 -16.13
CA ALA A 313 -12.58 -14.33 -16.92
C ALA A 313 -11.59 -14.79 -18.00
N SER A 314 -11.27 -16.08 -18.02
CA SER A 314 -10.46 -16.67 -19.08
C SER A 314 -11.11 -16.40 -20.43
N THR A 315 -10.37 -15.85 -21.39
CA THR A 315 -10.80 -15.73 -22.79
C THR A 315 -10.84 -17.08 -23.53
N ASP A 316 -10.76 -18.19 -22.80
CA ASP A 316 -10.96 -19.53 -23.33
C ASP A 316 -12.46 -19.73 -23.60
N LYS A 317 -12.82 -19.71 -24.88
CA LYS A 317 -14.15 -20.13 -25.35
C LYS A 317 -14.45 -21.56 -24.87
N GLU A 318 -15.59 -21.72 -24.20
CA GLU A 318 -16.40 -22.92 -24.02
C GLU A 318 -15.71 -24.28 -23.79
N ILE A 319 -15.87 -24.81 -22.57
CA ILE A 319 -16.52 -26.11 -22.41
C ILE A 319 -17.71 -25.93 -21.47
N THR A 320 -18.87 -26.24 -22.02
CA THR A 320 -20.22 -26.21 -21.44
C THR A 320 -20.38 -27.09 -20.19
N LYS A 321 -21.25 -26.60 -19.29
CA LYS A 321 -22.13 -27.35 -18.36
C LYS A 321 -21.82 -28.84 -18.13
N ASN A 322 -21.37 -29.18 -16.92
CA ASN A 322 -22.04 -30.07 -15.97
C ASN A 322 -21.04 -30.63 -14.94
N SER A 323 -21.58 -30.98 -13.78
CA SER A 323 -20.94 -31.68 -12.65
C SER A 323 -19.86 -30.92 -11.87
N LEU A 324 -20.30 -30.24 -10.81
CA LEU A 324 -19.57 -30.21 -9.55
C LEU A 324 -19.44 -31.66 -9.05
N PRO A 325 -18.24 -32.19 -8.77
CA PRO A 325 -18.11 -33.35 -7.91
C PRO A 325 -17.98 -32.87 -6.45
N ASP A 326 -18.92 -33.33 -5.63
CA ASP A 326 -18.75 -33.47 -4.19
C ASP A 326 -17.40 -34.14 -3.89
N VAL A 327 -16.59 -33.55 -3.02
CA VAL A 327 -15.44 -34.24 -2.44
C VAL A 327 -15.43 -34.05 -0.92
N ASN A 328 -15.90 -35.10 -0.25
CA ASN A 328 -15.78 -35.35 1.17
C ASN A 328 -14.30 -35.31 1.63
N PHE A 329 -13.94 -34.42 2.54
CA PHE A 329 -12.66 -34.49 3.25
C PHE A 329 -12.75 -35.48 4.42
N LYS A 330 -12.10 -36.63 4.26
CA LYS A 330 -11.88 -37.65 5.30
C LYS A 330 -10.48 -37.47 5.88
N TYR A 331 -10.38 -37.32 7.20
CA TYR A 331 -9.13 -37.15 7.95
C TYR A 331 -8.17 -38.34 7.76
N GLY A 332 -6.87 -38.05 7.55
CA GLY A 332 -5.79 -39.03 7.55
C GLY A 332 -4.49 -38.42 8.10
N ILE A 333 -3.96 -39.04 9.17
CA ILE A 333 -2.75 -38.62 9.90
C ILE A 333 -1.51 -39.14 9.17
N LEU A 334 -0.55 -38.26 8.83
CA LEU A 334 0.79 -38.64 8.34
C LEU A 334 1.88 -38.06 9.26
N ARG A 335 2.90 -38.90 9.50
CA ARG A 335 3.98 -38.74 10.50
C ARG A 335 5.04 -37.72 10.06
N LEU A 336 5.63 -37.07 11.07
CA LEU A 336 6.71 -36.08 11.00
C LEU A 336 8.03 -36.64 10.44
N GLY A 337 8.61 -35.94 9.47
CA GLY A 337 9.98 -36.12 8.99
C GLY A 337 10.34 -35.02 7.99
N ASP A 338 11.38 -34.26 8.32
CA ASP A 338 11.99 -33.13 7.61
C ASP A 338 11.32 -31.74 7.61
N ARG A 339 12.08 -30.81 8.22
CA ARG A 339 11.84 -29.37 8.33
C ARG A 339 12.20 -28.73 7.00
N SER A 340 11.23 -28.06 6.36
CA SER A 340 11.38 -26.83 5.52
C SER A 340 10.17 -26.68 4.58
N SER A 341 9.00 -26.31 5.10
CA SER A 341 7.93 -25.74 4.27
C SER A 341 6.85 -25.12 5.15
N CYS A 342 6.63 -23.81 5.04
CA CYS A 342 5.41 -23.19 5.55
C CYS A 342 4.25 -23.61 4.63
N ILE A 343 3.40 -24.52 5.11
CA ILE A 343 2.06 -24.78 4.56
C ILE A 343 1.09 -24.85 5.76
N GLY A 344 0.15 -23.91 5.82
CA GLY A 344 -1.16 -24.10 6.47
C GLY A 344 -1.29 -24.10 8.00
N VAL A 345 -1.74 -22.96 8.56
CA VAL A 345 -2.74 -22.77 9.64
C VAL A 345 -2.73 -23.72 10.87
N LYS A 346 -2.04 -23.30 11.94
CA LYS A 346 -2.49 -23.22 13.37
C LYS A 346 -1.26 -23.16 14.27
N CYS A 347 -0.98 -21.99 14.84
CA CYS A 347 -0.17 -21.92 16.05
C CYS A 347 -1.10 -21.93 17.26
N PHE A 348 -1.26 -23.10 17.88
CA PHE A 348 -1.71 -23.17 19.28
C PHE A 348 -0.51 -22.82 20.16
N ILE A 349 -0.73 -21.85 21.05
CA ILE A 349 0.07 -21.52 22.24
C ILE A 349 0.26 -22.79 23.07
N LEU A 350 1.49 -23.11 23.48
CA LEU A 350 1.94 -23.69 24.77
C LEU A 350 3.50 -23.70 24.73
N ASN A 351 4.30 -23.22 25.68
CA ASN A 351 4.06 -22.90 27.09
C ASN A 351 5.13 -21.97 27.68
N ASN A 352 4.64 -21.08 28.55
CA ASN A 352 5.21 -20.63 29.82
C ASN A 352 6.44 -19.70 29.86
N SER A 353 6.15 -18.41 29.77
CA SER A 353 6.41 -17.52 30.91
C SER A 353 5.18 -16.64 31.16
N GLU A 354 4.52 -16.87 32.28
CA GLU A 354 3.52 -15.98 32.87
C GLU A 354 4.14 -14.61 33.14
N ASN A 355 3.68 -13.60 32.40
CA ASN A 355 3.48 -12.22 32.83
C ASN A 355 3.08 -11.40 31.61
N CYS A 356 1.77 -11.23 31.38
CA CYS A 356 1.28 -10.01 30.73
C CYS A 356 1.66 -8.86 31.66
N SER A 357 2.88 -8.36 31.49
CA SER A 357 3.35 -7.22 32.23
C SER A 357 2.48 -6.04 31.83
N VAL A 358 1.76 -5.49 32.82
CA VAL A 358 1.18 -4.14 32.84
C VAL A 358 1.91 -3.26 31.84
N ASN A 359 1.17 -2.58 30.95
CA ASN A 359 1.75 -1.62 30.02
C ASN A 359 2.72 -0.71 30.80
N LYS A 360 4.03 -0.99 30.68
CA LYS A 360 5.10 -0.34 31.49
C LYS A 360 5.17 1.17 31.20
N TYR A 361 4.38 1.63 30.24
CA TYR A 361 4.24 3.00 29.78
C TYR A 361 2.83 3.56 29.96
N CYS A 362 1.98 3.00 30.84
CA CYS A 362 0.73 3.67 31.19
C CYS A 362 1.01 4.91 32.05
N LYS A 363 0.72 6.09 31.50
CA LYS A 363 0.94 7.38 32.17
C LYS A 363 -0.04 8.43 31.66
N ASP A 364 -0.18 9.49 32.44
CA ASP A 364 -0.74 10.74 31.94
C ASP A 364 0.41 11.58 31.38
N ASP A 365 0.33 11.90 30.10
CA ASP A 365 1.30 12.73 29.37
C ASP A 365 1.02 14.23 29.52
N ASN A 366 -0.11 14.59 30.16
CA ASN A 366 -0.45 15.97 30.47
C ASN A 366 -0.78 16.16 31.96
N LYS A 367 -0.23 17.22 32.56
CA LYS A 367 -0.49 17.58 33.96
C LYS A 367 -1.97 17.90 34.25
N MET A 368 -2.73 18.28 33.21
CA MET A 368 -4.15 18.60 33.31
C MET A 368 -5.07 17.38 33.18
N CYS A 369 -4.53 16.19 32.90
CA CYS A 369 -5.33 14.99 32.65
C CYS A 369 -6.33 14.69 33.77
N MET A 370 -5.94 14.86 35.03
CA MET A 370 -6.82 14.64 36.17
C MET A 370 -8.01 15.62 36.20
N ILE A 371 -7.75 16.89 35.86
CA ILE A 371 -8.76 17.96 35.84
C ILE A 371 -9.70 17.78 34.65
N TRP A 372 -9.17 17.35 33.51
CA TRP A 372 -9.98 17.07 32.32
C TRP A 372 -10.85 15.83 32.51
N ALA A 373 -10.28 14.77 33.11
CA ALA A 373 -11.05 13.59 33.47
C ALA A 373 -12.19 13.92 34.45
N SER A 374 -11.93 14.74 35.47
CA SER A 374 -12.99 15.17 36.41
C SER A 374 -14.06 16.07 35.79
N LYS A 375 -13.79 16.69 34.64
CA LYS A 375 -14.75 17.45 33.83
C LYS A 375 -15.50 16.62 32.77
N GLY A 376 -15.24 15.31 32.75
CA GLY A 376 -15.87 14.36 31.82
C GLY A 376 -15.24 14.34 30.42
N GLU A 377 -14.01 14.86 30.25
CA GLU A 377 -13.34 14.86 28.94
C GLU A 377 -13.04 13.44 28.44
N CYS A 378 -12.96 12.44 29.32
CA CYS A 378 -12.82 11.05 28.89
C CYS A 378 -13.98 10.61 27.97
N ALA A 379 -15.19 11.16 28.17
CA ALA A 379 -16.37 10.90 27.34
C ALA A 379 -16.45 11.86 26.14
N LYS A 380 -16.15 13.15 26.38
CA LYS A 380 -16.34 14.23 25.40
C LYS A 380 -15.20 14.32 24.38
N ASN A 381 -14.01 13.88 24.77
CA ASN A 381 -12.80 13.89 23.97
C ASN A 381 -11.99 12.58 24.15
N PRO A 382 -12.61 11.43 23.84
CA PRO A 382 -12.04 10.12 24.15
C PRO A 382 -10.72 9.88 23.41
N PHE A 383 -10.56 10.38 22.18
CA PHE A 383 -9.32 10.22 21.40
C PHE A 383 -8.12 10.88 22.05
N TYR A 384 -8.27 12.11 22.57
CA TYR A 384 -7.18 12.78 23.26
C TYR A 384 -6.93 12.15 24.63
N MET A 385 -8.01 11.84 25.35
CA MET A 385 -7.96 11.46 26.76
C MET A 385 -7.51 10.01 26.96
N VAL A 386 -7.96 9.07 26.13
CA VAL A 386 -7.48 7.68 26.16
C VAL A 386 -5.99 7.61 25.81
N TYR A 387 -5.49 8.51 24.95
CA TYR A 387 -4.09 8.48 24.53
C TYR A 387 -3.15 9.24 25.48
N ASN A 388 -3.52 10.46 25.90
CA ASN A 388 -2.66 11.32 26.71
C ASN A 388 -2.96 11.26 28.20
N CYS A 389 -4.13 10.73 28.59
CA CYS A 389 -4.63 10.74 29.96
C CYS A 389 -5.05 9.34 30.41
N GLN A 390 -4.23 8.35 30.05
CA GLN A 390 -4.50 6.92 30.20
C GLN A 390 -4.79 6.52 31.65
N LYS A 391 -4.07 7.10 32.63
CA LYS A 391 -4.32 6.84 34.06
C LYS A 391 -5.56 7.56 34.53
N SER A 392 -5.69 8.85 34.18
CA SER A 392 -6.83 9.67 34.58
C SER A 392 -8.17 9.14 34.03
N CYS A 393 -8.16 8.50 32.86
CA CYS A 393 -9.33 7.83 32.28
C CYS A 393 -9.38 6.32 32.54
N ARG A 394 -8.55 5.80 33.45
CA ARG A 394 -8.56 4.40 33.92
C ARG A 394 -8.42 3.35 32.81
N VAL A 395 -7.69 3.67 31.76
CA VAL A 395 -7.43 2.79 30.59
C VAL A 395 -6.35 1.75 30.91
N CYS A 396 -5.58 1.94 31.99
CA CYS A 396 -4.38 1.15 32.30
C CYS A 396 -4.62 -0.32 32.66
N ASP A 397 -5.84 -0.72 33.03
CA ASP A 397 -6.12 -2.04 33.60
C ASP A 397 -6.45 -3.12 32.54
N GLY A 398 -6.26 -2.80 31.26
CA GLY A 398 -6.43 -3.76 30.15
C GLY A 398 -7.89 -4.13 29.86
N SER A 399 -8.85 -3.38 30.41
CA SER A 399 -10.28 -3.59 30.26
C SER A 399 -10.91 -2.89 29.04
N ILE A 400 -10.15 -2.07 28.30
CA ILE A 400 -10.64 -1.29 27.17
C ILE A 400 -9.65 -1.43 26.01
N THR A 401 -10.06 -2.12 24.95
CA THR A 401 -9.19 -2.45 23.80
C THR A 401 -9.58 -1.71 22.51
N ASP A 402 -10.64 -0.91 22.57
CA ASP A 402 -11.21 -0.16 21.45
C ASP A 402 -11.78 1.20 21.93
N VAL A 403 -11.80 2.21 21.05
CA VAL A 403 -12.36 3.53 21.32
C VAL A 403 -13.88 3.48 21.47
N ASP A 404 -14.57 2.60 20.73
CA ASP A 404 -16.02 2.41 20.86
C ASP A 404 -16.38 1.70 22.19
N GLU A 405 -15.48 0.86 22.70
CA GLU A 405 -15.58 0.23 24.02
C GLU A 405 -15.30 1.23 25.14
N ALA A 406 -14.37 2.17 24.92
CA ALA A 406 -14.10 3.30 25.83
C ALA A 406 -15.30 4.24 25.95
N VAL A 407 -15.96 4.57 24.83
CA VAL A 407 -17.16 5.42 24.81
C VAL A 407 -18.32 4.76 25.55
N LYS A 408 -18.53 3.45 25.37
CA LYS A 408 -19.56 2.68 26.09
C LYS A 408 -19.28 2.57 27.59
N TYR A 409 -18.04 2.29 27.99
CA TYR A 409 -17.65 2.17 29.39
C TYR A 409 -17.88 3.48 30.17
N VAL A 410 -17.67 4.62 29.51
CA VAL A 410 -17.87 5.95 30.12
C VAL A 410 -19.36 6.34 30.19
N ASP A 411 -20.19 5.88 29.25
CA ASP A 411 -21.64 6.11 29.28
C ASP A 411 -22.33 5.32 30.40
N GLU A 412 -21.90 4.07 30.63
CA GLU A 412 -22.51 3.14 31.59
C GLU A 412 -22.21 3.44 33.07
N GLN A 413 -21.18 4.23 33.40
CA GLN A 413 -20.83 4.60 34.79
C GLN A 413 -21.34 5.97 35.24
N SER A 414 -22.27 6.56 34.51
CA SER A 414 -22.91 7.85 34.85
C SER A 414 -23.94 7.71 35.98
N PHE A 415 -23.69 6.96 37.06
CA PHE A 415 -24.48 7.03 38.28
C PHE A 415 -23.61 6.84 39.54
N ASP A 416 -23.91 7.69 40.52
CA ASP A 416 -23.42 7.79 41.90
C ASP A 416 -22.03 8.41 42.14
N VAL A 417 -22.04 9.75 42.16
CA VAL A 417 -21.27 10.49 43.18
C VAL A 417 -22.26 11.11 44.16
N PRO A 418 -22.28 10.69 45.44
CA PRO A 418 -23.13 11.33 46.44
C PRO A 418 -22.61 12.75 46.73
N ALA A 419 -23.56 13.68 46.85
CA ALA A 419 -23.29 15.04 47.25
C ALA A 419 -22.68 15.09 48.65
N ILE A 420 -21.48 15.68 48.76
CA ILE A 420 -20.97 16.31 49.99
C ILE A 420 -20.31 17.62 49.59
#